data_AF-A0A8C0XNN7-F1
#
_entry.id   AF-A0A8C0XNN7-F1
#
_cell.length_a   1.000
_cell.length_b   1.000
_cell.length_c   1.000
_cell.angle_alpha   90.00
_cell.angle_beta   90.00
_cell.angle_gamma   90.00
#
_symmetry.space_group_name_H-M   'P 1'
#
loop_
_entity.id
_entity.type
_entity.pdbx_description
1 polymer ?
#
loop_
_entity_poly.entity_id
_entity_poly.type
_entity_poly.pdbx_seq_one_letter_code
_entity_poly.pdbx_strand_id
1 'polypeptide(L)'
;MASLLSVLLVALVGLPLAEALDCHVCAYNGDNCFNPMRCPAMVTYCMTTRTYYTPYRMKVSKSCVPSCFETVYDGYSKHASTTSCCQYDLCNGAGFAAPATLALAPLLLATLWALL
;
A
#
# COMPACT_ATOMS: atom_id res chain seq x y z
N MET A 1 -15.49 31.65 18.93
CA MET A 1 -14.43 30.72 19.38
C MET A 1 -14.70 29.29 18.93
N ALA A 2 -15.87 28.71 19.20
CA ALA A 2 -16.21 27.33 18.79
C ALA A 2 -16.11 27.06 17.28
N SER A 3 -16.59 28.00 16.43
CA SER A 3 -16.61 27.82 14.97
C SER A 3 -15.22 27.84 14.32
N LEU A 4 -14.25 28.59 14.88
CA LEU A 4 -12.86 28.61 14.42
C LEU A 4 -12.14 27.29 14.76
N LEU A 5 -12.41 26.74 15.95
CA LEU A 5 -11.88 25.45 16.39
C LEU A 5 -12.37 24.30 15.50
N SER A 6 -13.66 24.29 15.14
CA SER A 6 -14.21 23.27 14.24
C SER A 6 -13.59 23.33 12.84
N VAL A 7 -13.37 24.52 12.29
CA VAL A 7 -12.72 24.68 10.97
C VAL A 7 -11.26 24.23 11.03
N LEU A 8 -10.55 24.53 12.11
CA LEU A 8 -9.16 24.11 12.32
C LEU A 8 -9.02 22.58 12.38
N LEU A 9 -9.93 21.90 13.10
CA LEU A 9 -9.96 20.44 13.21
C LEU A 9 -10.23 19.76 11.86
N VAL A 10 -11.16 20.29 11.06
CA VAL A 10 -11.44 19.77 9.71
C VAL A 10 -10.23 19.96 8.79
N ALA A 11 -9.54 21.10 8.89
CA ALA A 11 -8.33 21.35 8.09
C ALA A 11 -7.18 20.38 8.46
N LEU A 12 -6.99 20.09 9.75
CA LEU A 12 -5.99 19.15 10.26
C LEU A 12 -6.23 17.70 9.79
N VAL A 13 -7.49 17.28 9.73
CA VAL A 13 -7.85 15.93 9.23
C VAL A 13 -7.70 15.83 7.71
N GLY A 14 -7.84 16.95 6.99
CA GLY A 14 -7.69 17.01 5.53
C GLY A 14 -6.25 17.18 5.03
N LEU A 15 -5.29 17.44 5.93
CA LEU A 15 -3.87 17.58 5.58
C LEU A 15 -3.31 16.20 5.24
N PRO A 16 -2.79 15.96 4.00
CA PRO A 16 -2.09 14.74 3.69
C PRO A 16 -0.83 14.71 4.54
N LEU A 17 -0.82 13.86 5.57
CA LEU A 17 0.38 13.62 6.35
C LEU A 17 1.37 12.95 5.39
N ALA A 18 2.42 13.68 5.00
CA ALA A 18 3.51 13.16 4.20
C ALA A 18 4.38 12.25 5.08
N GLU A 19 3.77 11.20 5.61
CA GLU A 19 4.47 10.11 6.23
C GLU A 19 5.22 9.37 5.13
N ALA A 20 6.53 9.25 5.28
CA ALA A 20 7.27 8.30 4.47
C ALA A 20 6.68 6.90 4.68
N LEU A 21 6.60 6.11 3.63
CA LEU A 21 6.05 4.76 3.70
C LEU A 21 7.12 3.79 4.20
N ASP A 22 6.77 2.83 5.04
CA ASP A 22 7.63 1.66 5.28
C ASP A 22 7.27 0.57 4.28
N CYS A 23 8.24 0.04 3.54
CA CYS A 23 8.01 -1.04 2.58
C CYS A 23 9.05 -2.14 2.73
N HIS A 24 8.73 -3.36 2.29
CA HIS A 24 9.77 -4.33 2.03
C HIS A 24 10.53 -3.98 0.75
N VAL A 25 11.86 -4.03 0.79
CA VAL A 25 12.72 -3.74 -0.35
C VAL A 25 13.80 -4.81 -0.49
N CYS A 26 13.62 -5.70 -1.45
CA CYS A 26 14.45 -6.90 -1.61
C CYS A 26 14.29 -7.50 -3.01
N ALA A 27 15.21 -8.40 -3.38
CA ALA A 27 15.09 -9.24 -4.56
C ALA A 27 15.46 -10.68 -4.20
N TYR A 28 14.64 -11.64 -4.59
CA TYR A 28 14.86 -13.05 -4.24
C TYR A 28 14.35 -13.97 -5.35
N ASN A 29 15.09 -15.07 -5.58
CA ASN A 29 14.66 -16.16 -6.46
C ASN A 29 13.75 -17.11 -5.69
N GLY A 30 12.47 -16.76 -5.66
CA GLY A 30 11.41 -17.51 -5.00
C GLY A 30 10.17 -16.64 -4.88
N ASP A 31 9.25 -17.07 -4.04
CA ASP A 31 7.90 -16.53 -4.09
C ASP A 31 7.75 -15.20 -3.34
N ASN A 32 8.59 -15.01 -2.32
CA ASN A 32 8.50 -13.85 -1.45
C ASN A 32 9.86 -13.49 -0.82
N CYS A 33 9.99 -12.25 -0.37
CA CYS A 33 11.15 -11.77 0.39
C CYS A 33 10.71 -10.64 1.34
N PHE A 34 11.40 -10.49 2.47
CA PHE A 34 11.05 -9.52 3.50
C PHE A 34 12.31 -8.78 3.94
N ASN A 35 12.32 -7.46 3.74
CA ASN A 35 13.37 -6.58 4.24
C ASN A 35 12.75 -5.18 4.45
N PRO A 36 12.13 -4.93 5.62
CA PRO A 36 11.45 -3.67 5.89
C PRO A 36 12.44 -2.50 5.88
N MET A 37 12.13 -1.44 5.13
CA MET A 37 12.94 -0.23 5.03
C MET A 37 12.04 1.01 4.95
N ARG A 38 12.50 2.11 5.54
CA ARG A 38 11.87 3.43 5.41
C ARG A 38 12.09 3.96 4.00
N CYS A 39 11.03 4.23 3.25
CA CYS A 39 11.12 4.81 1.92
C CYS A 39 11.46 6.32 1.99
N PRO A 40 12.05 6.90 0.92
CA PRO A 40 12.19 8.35 0.79
C PRO A 40 10.84 9.08 0.84
N ALA A 41 10.81 10.32 1.31
CA ALA A 41 9.58 11.11 1.47
C ALA A 41 8.76 11.33 0.19
N MET A 42 9.39 11.22 -1.00
CA MET A 42 8.72 11.35 -2.29
C MET A 42 8.00 10.06 -2.75
N VAL A 43 8.15 8.97 -2.01
CA VAL A 43 7.54 7.67 -2.34
C VAL A 43 6.17 7.55 -1.71
N THR A 44 5.20 7.14 -2.52
CA THR A 44 3.80 6.96 -2.12
C THR A 44 3.30 5.53 -2.35
N TYR A 45 4.13 4.64 -2.91
CA TYR A 45 3.77 3.26 -3.20
C TYR A 45 4.86 2.26 -2.79
N CYS A 46 4.44 1.17 -2.17
CA CYS A 46 5.20 -0.07 -2.19
C CYS A 46 4.87 -0.86 -3.46
N MET A 47 5.90 -1.23 -4.22
CA MET A 47 5.76 -2.01 -5.44
C MET A 47 6.27 -3.43 -5.23
N THR A 48 5.53 -4.42 -5.73
CA THR A 48 5.99 -5.80 -5.89
C THR A 48 5.97 -6.18 -7.35
N THR A 49 7.09 -6.70 -7.85
CA THR A 49 7.21 -7.26 -9.19
C THR A 49 7.49 -8.75 -9.07
N ARG A 50 6.72 -9.58 -9.75
CA ARG A 50 6.95 -11.03 -9.83
C ARG A 50 7.26 -11.38 -11.27
N THR A 51 8.47 -11.86 -11.51
CA THR A 51 8.92 -12.31 -12.83
C THR A 51 8.96 -13.83 -12.85
N TYR A 52 8.17 -14.43 -13.71
CA TYR A 52 8.02 -15.86 -13.90
C TYR A 52 8.97 -16.33 -15.00
N TYR A 53 9.90 -17.22 -14.67
CA TYR A 53 10.74 -17.91 -15.66
C TYR A 53 10.06 -19.20 -16.12
N THR A 54 9.36 -19.88 -15.20
CA THR A 54 8.47 -21.01 -15.45
C THR A 54 7.27 -20.89 -14.50
N PRO A 55 6.21 -21.71 -14.63
CA PRO A 55 5.10 -21.73 -13.67
C PRO A 55 5.50 -21.96 -12.21
N TYR A 56 6.68 -22.56 -11.97
CA TYR A 56 7.19 -22.91 -10.64
C TYR A 56 8.48 -22.18 -10.24
N ARG A 57 9.06 -21.39 -11.15
CA ARG A 57 10.29 -20.61 -10.91
C ARG A 57 9.97 -19.15 -11.13
N MET A 58 9.93 -18.38 -10.05
CA MET A 58 9.79 -16.94 -10.12
C MET A 58 10.86 -16.21 -9.33
N LYS A 59 11.04 -14.95 -9.66
CA LYS A 59 11.80 -13.97 -8.89
C LYS A 59 10.84 -12.89 -8.43
N VAL A 60 10.88 -12.59 -7.15
CA VAL A 60 10.18 -11.44 -6.58
C VAL A 60 11.16 -10.29 -6.41
N SER A 61 10.73 -9.09 -6.73
CA SER A 61 11.42 -7.85 -6.41
C SER A 61 10.44 -6.88 -5.76
N LYS A 62 10.85 -6.27 -4.66
CA LYS A 62 10.06 -5.30 -3.92
C LYS A 62 10.83 -4.00 -3.80
N SER A 63 10.15 -2.87 -3.96
CA SER A 63 10.78 -1.55 -3.96
C SER A 63 9.82 -0.43 -3.54
N CYS A 64 10.41 0.72 -3.22
CA CYS A 64 9.76 2.00 -2.96
C CYS A 64 9.69 2.80 -4.28
N VAL A 65 8.51 3.23 -4.73
CA VAL A 65 8.37 4.02 -5.98
C VAL A 65 7.41 5.21 -5.84
N PRO A 66 7.68 6.35 -6.50
CA PRO A 66 6.79 7.52 -6.48
C PRO A 66 5.51 7.31 -7.32
N SER A 67 5.57 6.43 -8.31
CA SER A 67 4.45 6.08 -9.19
C SER A 67 4.51 4.59 -9.48
N CYS A 68 3.35 3.93 -9.52
CA CYS A 68 3.26 2.49 -9.71
C CYS A 68 2.12 2.16 -10.67
N PHE A 69 2.38 1.25 -11.62
CA PHE A 69 1.41 0.79 -12.60
C PHE A 69 1.26 -0.72 -12.45
N GLU A 70 0.06 -1.18 -12.12
CA GLU A 70 -0.19 -2.60 -11.99
C GLU A 70 -0.20 -3.28 -13.36
N THR A 71 0.38 -4.47 -13.41
CA THR A 71 0.33 -5.32 -14.59
C THR A 71 -0.21 -6.68 -14.22
N VAL A 72 -1.17 -7.14 -15.01
CA VAL A 72 -1.83 -8.44 -14.82
C VAL A 72 -1.24 -9.43 -15.81
N TYR A 73 -1.06 -10.68 -15.37
CA TYR A 73 -0.72 -11.77 -16.25
C TYR A 73 -1.99 -12.23 -16.95
N ASP A 74 -2.10 -11.96 -18.25
CA ASP A 74 -3.25 -12.34 -19.08
C ASP A 74 -3.13 -13.75 -19.68
N GLY A 75 -2.03 -14.46 -19.41
CA GLY A 75 -1.78 -15.82 -19.90
C GLY A 75 -1.50 -15.95 -21.40
N TYR A 76 -1.66 -14.88 -22.17
CA TYR A 76 -1.51 -14.84 -23.63
C TYR A 76 -0.36 -13.92 -24.06
N SER A 77 -0.10 -12.86 -23.29
CA SER A 77 0.97 -11.92 -23.57
C SER A 77 2.30 -12.43 -23.02
N LYS A 78 3.36 -12.16 -23.79
CA LYS A 78 4.77 -12.47 -23.47
C LYS A 78 5.29 -11.78 -22.18
N HIS A 79 4.44 -11.06 -21.45
CA HIS A 79 4.77 -10.39 -20.21
C HIS A 79 4.71 -11.39 -19.06
N ALA A 80 5.78 -12.19 -18.93
CA ALA A 80 5.98 -13.10 -17.81
C ALA A 80 6.25 -12.36 -16.48
N SER A 81 5.84 -11.10 -16.34
CA SER A 81 6.04 -10.31 -15.13
C SER A 81 4.77 -9.57 -14.74
N THR A 82 4.38 -9.70 -13.48
CA THR A 82 3.27 -8.97 -12.87
C THR A 82 3.77 -7.94 -11.88
N THR A 83 3.03 -6.84 -11.77
CA THR A 83 3.32 -5.75 -10.84
C THR A 83 2.07 -5.44 -10.03
N SER A 84 2.22 -5.36 -8.70
CA SER A 84 1.16 -4.95 -7.78
C SER A 84 1.62 -3.79 -6.91
N CYS A 85 0.69 -2.89 -6.57
CA CYS A 85 0.99 -1.62 -5.93
C CYS A 85 0.10 -1.41 -4.68
N CYS A 86 0.62 -0.79 -3.63
CA CYS A 86 -0.14 -0.47 -2.43
C CYS A 86 0.47 0.73 -1.68
N GLN A 87 -0.33 1.41 -0.84
CA GLN A 87 -0.01 2.72 -0.25
C GLN A 87 -0.13 2.77 1.28
N TYR A 88 0.19 1.66 1.94
CA TYR A 88 0.21 1.59 3.41
C TYR A 88 1.44 0.81 3.90
N ASP A 89 1.82 1.01 5.15
CA ASP A 89 3.06 0.45 5.67
C ASP A 89 3.11 -1.08 5.55
N LEU A 90 4.24 -1.57 5.05
CA LEU A 90 4.59 -2.97 4.83
C LEU A 90 3.55 -3.75 4.01
N CYS A 91 2.72 -3.05 3.24
CA CYS A 91 1.63 -3.65 2.46
C CYS A 91 2.10 -4.68 1.44
N ASN A 92 3.31 -4.47 0.91
CA ASN A 92 3.94 -5.39 -0.03
C ASN A 92 4.52 -6.66 0.64
N GLY A 93 4.23 -6.90 1.93
CA GLY A 93 4.58 -8.14 2.63
C GLY A 93 3.62 -9.28 2.31
N ALA A 94 2.32 -8.97 2.18
CA ALA A 94 1.28 -9.96 1.99
C ALA A 94 1.22 -10.43 0.52
N GLY A 95 1.18 -11.74 0.31
CA GLY A 95 0.60 -12.26 -0.93
C GLY A 95 -0.91 -12.04 -0.89
N PHE A 96 -1.46 -11.19 -1.76
CA PHE A 96 -2.91 -11.06 -2.02
C PHE A 96 -3.82 -10.96 -0.77
N ALA A 97 -3.55 -10.08 0.18
CA ALA A 97 -4.53 -9.70 1.20
C ALA A 97 -4.98 -8.26 0.97
N ALA A 98 -6.25 -8.12 0.56
CA ALA A 98 -6.94 -6.86 0.29
C ALA A 98 -7.01 -5.95 1.54
N PRO A 99 -7.21 -4.62 1.38
CA PRO A 99 -6.94 -3.64 2.41
C PRO A 99 -7.96 -3.68 3.56
N ALA A 100 -7.47 -3.38 4.76
CA ALA A 100 -8.21 -3.26 6.01
C ALA A 100 -9.09 -1.99 6.06
N THR A 101 -10.05 -1.87 5.15
CA THR A 101 -10.94 -0.69 5.03
C THR A 101 -12.03 -0.62 6.10
N LEU A 102 -12.06 -1.53 7.10
CA LEU A 102 -13.15 -1.60 8.07
C LEU A 102 -12.83 -1.04 9.47
N ALA A 103 -11.63 -0.50 9.71
CA ALA A 103 -11.25 -0.03 11.04
C ALA A 103 -11.96 1.27 11.49
N LEU A 104 -12.49 2.07 10.56
CA LEU A 104 -13.10 3.38 10.87
C LEU A 104 -14.64 3.36 10.96
N ALA A 105 -15.30 2.31 10.46
CA ALA A 105 -16.75 2.16 10.52
C ALA A 105 -17.34 2.14 11.95
N PRO A 106 -16.73 1.48 12.95
CA PRO A 106 -17.32 1.43 14.30
C PRO A 106 -17.22 2.76 15.07
N LEU A 107 -16.24 3.62 14.76
CA LEU A 107 -16.09 4.93 15.40
C LEU A 107 -17.17 5.92 14.95
N LEU A 108 -17.52 5.92 13.66
CA LEU A 108 -18.60 6.76 13.13
C LEU A 108 -19.96 6.36 13.71
N LEU A 109 -20.22 5.06 13.84
CA LEU A 109 -21.48 4.56 14.40
C LEU A 109 -21.65 4.96 15.87
N ALA A 110 -20.59 4.89 16.68
CA ALA A 110 -20.66 5.30 18.08
C ALA A 110 -20.98 6.80 18.27
N THR A 111 -20.43 7.66 17.41
CA THR A 111 -20.74 9.10 17.47
C THR A 111 -22.18 9.44 17.09
N LEU A 112 -22.76 8.70 16.15
CA LEU A 112 -24.16 8.88 15.72
C LEU A 112 -25.16 8.46 16.81
N TRP A 113 -24.88 7.39 17.56
CA TRP A 113 -25.74 6.94 18.66
C TRP A 113 -25.68 7.85 19.90
N ALA A 114 -24.56 8.54 20.13
CA ALA A 114 -24.44 9.47 21.25
C ALA A 114 -25.14 10.83 21.00
N LEU A 115 -25.56 11.09 19.75
CA LEU A 115 -26.25 12.31 19.31
C LEU A 115 -27.77 12.13 19.15
N LEU A 116 -28.29 10.92 19.34
CA LEU A 116 -29.70 10.55 19.22
C LEU A 116 -30.31 10.28 20.61
#